data_AF-A0A945CYL5-F1
#
_entry.id   AF-A0A945CYL5-F1
#
_cell.length_a   1.000
_cell.length_b   1.000
_cell.length_c   1.000
_cell.angle_alpha   90.00
_cell.angle_beta   90.00
_cell.angle_gamma   90.00
#
_symmetry.space_group_name_H-M   'P 1'
#
loop_
_entity.id
_entity.type
_entity.pdbx_description
1 polymer ?
#
loop_
_entity_poly.entity_id
_entity_poly.type
_entity_poly.pdbx_seq_one_letter_code
_entity_poly.pdbx_strand_id
1 'polypeptide(L)'
;MGDVMGVLITGDNQLARGFYSDDCVNGIRNADNSKQYPCSGEIHDCGQLISGCVWDTLAEMEASYPITGHGIVSGLAVNSIMLHTGDSITPSITYDWLTLDDDDGDLTNGTPHSVEILAGFGMHNMADFPEPPEPLDNDDCVTARAIGDGQNAFTTIGGNNSTDAYDDSQCSGTYLGEMHADVWFSFTACQSGDTEVSTCDLVDFDSDIVVYEGNCGNKVQIACNGDGDWCGGYSSQTSFNATAGQHYLIRVGGWSDSSEGTGMLLVDGPGECDPPSDCVGDINGDGEVNVTDVLALVGAWGTSGGPEDVNDDGIVNVADLLMLIDAWGACP
;
A
#
# COMPACT_ATOMS: atom_id res chain seq x y z
N MET A 1 19.83 18.26 14.94
CA MET A 1 20.28 16.90 15.35
C MET A 1 20.78 16.78 16.79
N GLY A 2 21.41 17.80 17.40
CA GLY A 2 21.84 17.68 18.81
C GLY A 2 20.70 17.32 19.77
N ASP A 3 19.55 17.99 19.62
CA ASP A 3 18.38 17.71 20.45
C ASP A 3 17.76 16.33 20.13
N VAL A 4 17.65 16.00 18.85
CA VAL A 4 17.19 14.68 18.37
C VAL A 4 17.98 13.53 19.03
N MET A 5 19.32 13.63 19.06
CA MET A 5 20.14 12.60 19.69
C MET A 5 19.95 12.55 21.20
N GLY A 6 19.75 13.71 21.85
CA GLY A 6 19.42 13.75 23.28
C GLY A 6 18.16 12.96 23.58
N VAL A 7 17.09 13.28 22.85
CA VAL A 7 15.76 12.63 22.96
C VAL A 7 15.85 11.13 22.79
N LEU A 8 16.47 10.66 21.70
CA LEU A 8 16.56 9.23 21.38
C LEU A 8 17.48 8.45 22.34
N ILE A 9 18.46 9.10 22.95
CA ILE A 9 19.32 8.45 23.96
C ILE A 9 18.58 8.32 25.29
N THR A 10 17.82 9.34 25.69
CA THR A 10 17.18 9.38 27.02
C THR A 10 15.76 8.84 27.04
N GLY A 11 15.10 8.72 25.89
CA GLY A 11 13.65 8.45 25.81
C GLY A 11 12.83 9.55 26.50
N ASP A 12 13.32 10.79 26.47
CA ASP A 12 12.77 11.92 27.23
C ASP A 12 12.68 13.16 26.33
N ASN A 13 11.50 13.78 26.28
CA ASN A 13 11.27 15.00 25.50
C ASN A 13 12.01 16.22 26.03
N GLN A 14 12.38 16.27 27.31
CA GLN A 14 13.05 17.41 27.93
C GLN A 14 14.57 17.32 27.79
N LEU A 15 15.14 18.27 27.06
CA LEU A 15 16.57 18.35 26.81
C LEU A 15 17.28 18.92 28.04
N ALA A 16 18.21 18.16 28.63
CA ALA A 16 19.04 18.60 29.76
C ALA A 16 18.24 19.08 30.99
N ARG A 17 17.28 18.28 31.48
CA ARG A 17 16.64 18.52 32.79
C ARG A 17 17.70 18.77 33.88
N GLY A 18 17.47 19.77 34.74
CA GLY A 18 18.42 20.14 35.79
C GLY A 18 19.55 21.06 35.35
N PHE A 19 19.51 21.59 34.12
CA PHE A 19 20.47 22.60 33.66
C PHE A 19 20.37 23.93 34.43
N TYR A 20 19.16 24.35 34.78
CA TYR A 20 18.94 25.58 35.54
C TYR A 20 18.99 25.31 37.05
N SER A 21 19.57 26.25 37.80
CA SER A 21 19.56 26.19 39.27
C SER A 21 18.12 26.15 39.76
N ASP A 22 17.82 25.21 40.67
CA ASP A 22 16.53 25.05 41.31
C ASP A 22 15.36 24.64 40.38
N ASP A 23 15.66 24.14 39.17
CA ASP A 23 14.68 23.54 38.25
C ASP A 23 15.13 22.16 37.77
N CYS A 24 14.61 21.11 38.41
CA CYS A 24 14.86 19.71 38.06
C CYS A 24 13.81 19.14 37.10
N VAL A 25 12.78 19.92 36.74
CA VAL A 25 11.64 19.44 35.97
C VAL A 25 11.81 19.79 34.50
N ASN A 26 12.16 21.05 34.23
CA ASN A 26 12.26 21.55 32.86
C ASN A 26 13.69 21.42 32.32
N GLY A 27 13.75 21.12 31.03
CA GLY A 27 14.96 21.18 30.23
C GLY A 27 15.25 22.59 29.69
N ILE A 28 16.34 22.71 28.96
CA ILE A 28 16.65 23.91 28.18
C ILE A 28 15.73 24.07 26.97
N ARG A 29 15.19 22.97 26.45
CA ARG A 29 14.27 22.86 25.31
C ARG A 29 13.38 21.61 25.46
N ASN A 30 12.27 21.57 24.73
CA ASN A 30 11.33 20.46 24.75
C ASN A 30 11.05 19.96 23.34
N ALA A 31 11.23 18.66 23.11
CA ALA A 31 10.90 18.01 21.85
C ALA A 31 9.39 17.88 21.66
N ASP A 32 8.61 17.72 22.74
CA ASP A 32 7.16 17.85 22.71
C ASP A 32 6.79 19.33 22.59
N ASN A 33 6.54 19.77 21.35
CA ASN A 33 6.31 21.15 20.99
C ASN A 33 5.48 21.26 19.71
N SER A 34 5.04 22.48 19.37
CA SER A 34 4.22 22.75 18.18
C SER A 34 4.92 23.63 17.15
N LYS A 35 6.25 23.60 17.06
CA LYS A 35 7.03 24.38 16.08
C LYS A 35 6.63 23.98 14.66
N GLN A 36 6.62 24.93 13.73
CA GLN A 36 6.17 24.69 12.35
C GLN A 36 7.22 25.13 11.34
N TYR A 37 7.28 24.44 10.19
CA TYR A 37 7.95 24.94 9.00
C TYR A 37 7.04 25.94 8.23
N PRO A 38 7.59 27.00 7.62
CA PRO A 38 8.96 27.47 7.73
C PRO A 38 9.25 28.07 9.10
N CYS A 39 10.37 27.68 9.70
CA CYS A 39 10.78 28.27 10.97
C CYS A 39 11.42 29.65 10.76
N SER A 40 11.06 30.60 11.61
CA SER A 40 11.63 31.95 11.64
C SER A 40 12.16 32.26 13.05
N GLY A 41 13.36 31.78 13.35
CA GLY A 41 13.99 31.94 14.65
C GLY A 41 15.50 31.71 14.59
N GLU A 42 16.16 31.86 15.75
CA GLU A 42 17.57 31.48 15.89
C GLU A 42 17.74 29.96 15.74
N ILE A 43 18.96 29.51 15.43
CA ILE A 43 19.25 28.10 15.17
C ILE A 43 18.82 27.15 16.29
N HIS A 44 18.84 27.61 17.55
CA HIS A 44 18.41 26.81 18.70
C HIS A 44 16.88 26.75 18.84
N ASP A 45 16.18 27.79 18.37
CA ASP A 45 14.72 27.80 18.36
C ASP A 45 14.19 26.95 17.21
N CYS A 46 14.78 27.11 16.01
CA CYS A 46 14.44 26.29 14.85
C CYS A 46 14.93 24.84 14.97
N GLY A 47 15.98 24.59 15.76
CA GLY A 47 16.39 23.22 16.08
C GLY A 47 15.30 22.41 16.80
N GLN A 48 14.34 23.08 17.46
CA GLN A 48 13.21 22.40 18.11
C GLN A 48 12.18 21.88 17.10
N LEU A 49 12.13 22.45 15.89
CA LEU A 49 11.26 21.95 14.82
C LEU A 49 11.61 20.49 14.51
N ILE A 50 12.88 20.21 14.22
CA ILE A 50 13.30 18.85 13.88
C ILE A 50 13.25 17.90 15.07
N SER A 51 13.50 18.35 16.31
CA SER A 51 13.29 17.48 17.48
C SER A 51 11.82 17.20 17.75
N GLY A 52 10.92 18.13 17.38
CA GLY A 52 9.49 17.92 17.39
C GLY A 52 9.09 16.82 16.43
N CYS A 53 9.45 16.96 15.15
CA CYS A 53 9.19 15.94 14.13
C CYS A 53 9.61 14.55 14.59
N VAL A 54 10.83 14.41 15.15
CA VAL A 54 11.32 13.10 15.61
C VAL A 54 10.60 12.60 16.86
N TRP A 55 10.22 13.48 17.79
CA TRP A 55 9.48 13.08 18.99
C TRP A 55 8.08 12.58 18.63
N ASP A 56 7.41 13.29 17.74
CA ASP A 56 6.07 12.94 17.29
C ASP A 56 6.11 11.67 16.42
N THR A 57 7.06 11.53 15.49
CA THR A 57 7.27 10.26 14.75
C THR A 57 7.61 9.11 15.71
N LEU A 58 8.37 9.34 16.78
CA LEU A 58 8.64 8.31 17.79
C LEU A 58 7.37 7.85 18.49
N ALA A 59 6.48 8.78 18.83
CA ALA A 59 5.20 8.46 19.48
C ALA A 59 4.30 7.62 18.55
N GLU A 60 4.15 8.02 17.28
CA GLU A 60 3.39 7.27 16.28
C GLU A 60 4.00 5.87 16.05
N MET A 61 5.32 5.81 15.88
CA MET A 61 6.02 4.55 15.65
C MET A 61 5.95 3.60 16.85
N GLU A 62 6.00 4.10 18.09
CA GLU A 62 5.85 3.27 19.29
C GLU A 62 4.40 2.83 19.51
N ALA A 63 3.43 3.56 18.99
CA ALA A 63 2.03 3.15 19.02
C ALA A 63 1.78 1.97 18.07
N SER A 64 2.28 2.03 16.84
CA SER A 64 2.18 0.94 15.85
C SER A 64 3.14 -0.22 16.13
N TYR A 65 4.34 0.08 16.62
CA TYR A 65 5.43 -0.88 16.82
C TYR A 65 6.04 -0.80 18.24
N PRO A 66 5.33 -1.25 19.30
CA PRO A 66 5.75 -1.04 20.70
C PRO A 66 7.10 -1.63 21.10
N ILE A 67 7.62 -2.61 20.34
CA ILE A 67 8.89 -3.29 20.62
C ILE A 67 10.04 -2.70 19.80
N THR A 68 9.77 -2.33 18.55
CA THR A 68 10.80 -1.97 17.56
C THR A 68 10.82 -0.49 17.20
N GLY A 69 9.75 0.26 17.51
CA GLY A 69 9.55 1.63 17.03
C GLY A 69 10.68 2.59 17.41
N HIS A 70 11.13 2.56 18.67
CA HIS A 70 12.30 3.32 19.09
C HIS A 70 13.55 3.01 18.27
N GLY A 71 13.78 1.73 17.94
CA GLY A 71 14.92 1.28 17.14
C GLY A 71 14.84 1.75 15.69
N ILE A 72 13.65 1.69 15.10
CA ILE A 72 13.36 2.16 13.73
C ILE A 72 13.65 3.66 13.64
N VAL A 73 13.00 4.47 14.48
CA VAL A 73 13.17 5.94 14.48
C VAL A 73 14.60 6.34 14.78
N SER A 74 15.27 5.64 15.71
CA SER A 74 16.69 5.88 15.98
C SER A 74 17.58 5.62 14.75
N GLY A 75 17.31 4.56 13.99
CA GLY A 75 18.02 4.24 12.76
C GLY A 75 17.82 5.32 11.69
N LEU A 76 16.56 5.67 11.42
CA LEU A 76 16.20 6.69 10.43
C LEU A 76 16.79 8.07 10.79
N ALA A 77 16.69 8.49 12.05
CA ALA A 77 17.22 9.77 12.52
C ALA A 77 18.75 9.87 12.42
N VAL A 78 19.48 8.79 12.66
CA VAL A 78 20.95 8.78 12.55
C VAL A 78 21.37 8.73 11.08
N ASN A 79 20.74 7.86 10.28
CA ASN A 79 21.15 7.63 8.90
C ASN A 79 20.77 8.80 7.98
N SER A 80 19.66 9.49 8.26
CA SER A 80 19.23 10.68 7.49
C SER A 80 20.24 11.82 7.53
N ILE A 81 21.07 11.91 8.57
CA ILE A 81 22.15 12.92 8.66
C ILE A 81 23.13 12.82 7.49
N MET A 82 23.43 11.58 7.07
CA MET A 82 24.39 11.33 6.00
C MET A 82 23.75 11.42 4.61
N LEU A 83 22.42 11.25 4.53
CA LEU A 83 21.67 11.33 3.28
C LEU A 83 21.27 12.77 2.92
N HIS A 84 20.92 13.57 3.93
CA HIS A 84 20.40 14.92 3.73
C HIS A 84 21.36 15.80 2.94
N THR A 85 20.80 16.50 1.96
CA THR A 85 21.53 17.49 1.17
C THR A 85 21.06 18.90 1.48
N GLY A 86 22.01 19.77 1.83
CA GLY A 86 21.74 21.15 2.23
C GLY A 86 22.02 21.42 3.71
N ASP A 87 21.86 22.69 4.10
CA ASP A 87 22.22 23.19 5.43
C ASP A 87 21.01 23.72 6.22
N SER A 88 19.79 23.50 5.72
CA SER A 88 18.56 24.09 6.26
C SER A 88 17.57 23.01 6.70
N ILE A 89 16.78 23.31 7.72
CA ILE A 89 15.64 22.47 8.07
C ILE A 89 14.55 22.75 7.04
N THR A 90 14.43 21.85 6.09
CA THR A 90 13.42 21.88 5.04
C THR A 90 12.60 20.60 5.07
N PRO A 91 11.37 20.64 4.54
CA PRO A 91 10.53 19.46 4.45
C PRO A 91 11.24 18.30 3.72
N SER A 92 12.24 18.56 2.86
CA SER A 92 13.04 17.52 2.21
C SER A 92 13.72 16.50 3.15
N ILE A 93 13.84 16.80 4.44
CA ILE A 93 14.30 15.84 5.44
C ILE A 93 13.34 14.64 5.55
N THR A 94 12.05 14.84 5.29
CA THR A 94 11.07 13.74 5.26
C THR A 94 11.35 12.78 4.10
N TYR A 95 11.69 13.27 2.90
CA TYR A 95 12.13 12.39 1.81
C TYR A 95 13.36 11.57 2.20
N ASP A 96 14.31 12.14 2.94
CA ASP A 96 15.48 11.38 3.40
C ASP A 96 15.08 10.22 4.31
N TRP A 97 14.06 10.39 5.14
CA TRP A 97 13.56 9.33 6.02
C TRP A 97 12.83 8.25 5.22
N LEU A 98 11.94 8.63 4.30
CA LEU A 98 11.22 7.68 3.45
C LEU A 98 12.19 6.90 2.55
N THR A 99 13.18 7.57 1.96
CA THR A 99 14.23 6.91 1.16
C THR A 99 15.04 5.88 1.96
N LEU A 100 15.22 6.08 3.26
CA LEU A 100 15.92 5.14 4.14
C LEU A 100 15.03 4.00 4.64
N ASP A 101 13.72 4.23 4.63
CA ASP A 101 12.71 3.30 5.10
C ASP A 101 12.26 2.32 4.00
N ASP A 102 12.31 2.77 2.75
CA ASP A 102 12.07 2.04 1.51
C ASP A 102 12.75 0.66 1.46
N ASP A 103 11.98 -0.36 1.05
CA ASP A 103 12.40 -1.76 1.05
C ASP A 103 12.49 -2.40 -0.35
N ASP A 104 12.01 -1.72 -1.40
CA ASP A 104 11.97 -2.25 -2.77
C ASP A 104 12.53 -1.30 -3.85
N GLY A 105 12.91 -0.07 -3.50
CA GLY A 105 13.42 0.93 -4.44
C GLY A 105 12.33 1.79 -5.08
N ASP A 106 11.07 1.65 -4.68
CA ASP A 106 9.91 2.34 -5.27
C ASP A 106 9.07 3.09 -4.23
N LEU A 107 9.50 4.31 -3.90
CA LEU A 107 8.76 5.23 -3.04
C LEU A 107 7.32 5.53 -3.46
N THR A 108 6.90 5.20 -4.69
CA THR A 108 5.55 5.51 -5.17
C THR A 108 4.47 4.60 -4.58
N ASN A 109 4.85 3.43 -4.05
CA ASN A 109 3.93 2.51 -3.38
C ASN A 109 3.93 2.65 -1.84
N GLY A 110 4.62 3.68 -1.32
CA GLY A 110 4.80 3.91 0.11
C GLY A 110 6.14 3.39 0.62
N THR A 111 6.31 3.38 1.93
CA THR A 111 7.44 2.72 2.60
C THR A 111 6.89 1.97 3.82
N PRO A 112 7.60 0.95 4.35
CA PRO A 112 7.13 0.12 5.47
C PRO A 112 6.55 0.88 6.67
N HIS A 113 7.05 2.09 6.94
CA HIS A 113 6.62 2.96 8.03
C HIS A 113 6.30 4.39 7.56
N SER A 114 5.92 4.57 6.28
CA SER A 114 5.62 5.90 5.74
C SER A 114 4.47 6.58 6.48
N VAL A 115 3.50 5.81 6.99
CA VAL A 115 2.35 6.33 7.76
C VAL A 115 2.82 7.06 9.02
N GLU A 116 3.65 6.43 9.86
CA GLU A 116 4.12 7.01 11.12
C GLU A 116 5.13 8.15 10.88
N ILE A 117 5.98 8.02 9.86
CA ILE A 117 6.94 9.06 9.47
C ILE A 117 6.18 10.31 9.03
N LEU A 118 5.20 10.18 8.14
CA LEU A 118 4.41 11.29 7.62
C LEU A 118 3.52 11.91 8.70
N ALA A 119 2.92 11.12 9.59
CA ALA A 119 2.12 11.64 10.71
C ALA A 119 2.96 12.55 11.62
N GLY A 120 4.14 12.09 12.04
CA GLY A 120 5.04 12.86 12.91
C GLY A 120 5.60 14.12 12.25
N PHE A 121 6.09 14.04 11.01
CA PHE A 121 6.59 15.23 10.30
C PHE A 121 5.44 16.17 9.87
N GLY A 122 4.26 15.63 9.57
CA GLY A 122 3.06 16.37 9.18
C GLY A 122 2.55 17.31 10.27
N MET A 123 2.62 16.90 11.54
CA MET A 123 2.30 17.76 12.70
C MET A 123 3.11 19.05 12.78
N HIS A 124 4.23 19.12 12.04
CA HIS A 124 5.15 20.24 12.01
C HIS A 124 5.22 20.96 10.65
N ASN A 125 4.27 20.67 9.75
CA ASN A 125 4.25 21.17 8.37
C ASN A 125 5.55 20.82 7.61
N MET A 126 6.17 19.71 7.99
CA MET A 126 7.45 19.23 7.48
C MET A 126 7.29 18.01 6.58
N ALA A 127 6.07 17.50 6.37
CA ALA A 127 5.80 16.50 5.35
C ALA A 127 6.03 17.11 3.95
N ASP A 128 7.26 17.02 3.44
CA ASP A 128 7.56 17.00 1.99
C ASP A 128 7.66 15.52 1.64
N PHE A 129 6.51 14.93 1.55
CA PHE A 129 6.25 14.08 0.41
C PHE A 129 5.22 14.91 -0.38
N PRO A 130 5.05 14.79 -1.72
CA PRO A 130 3.69 15.01 -2.18
C PRO A 130 2.83 14.14 -1.25
N GLU A 131 1.68 14.62 -0.75
CA GLU A 131 0.66 13.66 -0.28
C GLU A 131 0.71 12.47 -1.23
N PRO A 132 0.82 11.21 -0.73
CA PRO A 132 1.02 10.02 -1.56
C PRO A 132 0.20 10.24 -2.82
N PRO A 133 0.87 10.29 -3.99
CA PRO A 133 0.44 11.13 -5.11
C PRO A 133 -1.08 11.10 -5.22
N GLU A 134 -1.81 12.19 -4.94
CA GLU A 134 -3.24 12.13 -5.16
C GLU A 134 -3.47 11.81 -6.65
N PRO A 135 -4.18 10.73 -7.01
CA PRO A 135 -4.87 9.75 -6.16
C PRO A 135 -4.02 8.48 -5.90
N LEU A 136 -4.32 7.73 -4.81
CA LEU A 136 -3.98 6.30 -4.74
C LEU A 136 -4.22 5.71 -6.14
N ASP A 137 -3.35 4.84 -6.63
CA ASP A 137 -3.42 4.35 -8.01
C ASP A 137 -4.76 3.71 -8.35
N ASN A 138 -5.59 3.47 -7.33
CA ASN A 138 -6.87 2.84 -7.32
C ASN A 138 -7.97 3.66 -6.61
N ASP A 139 -7.80 4.96 -6.43
CA ASP A 139 -8.72 5.84 -5.68
C ASP A 139 -10.05 6.14 -6.39
N ASP A 140 -10.04 6.09 -7.72
CA ASP A 140 -11.24 6.27 -8.53
C ASP A 140 -11.64 4.95 -9.16
N CYS A 141 -12.94 4.76 -9.40
CA CYS A 141 -13.41 3.63 -10.17
C CYS A 141 -12.65 3.45 -11.51
N VAL A 142 -12.30 4.55 -12.19
CA VAL A 142 -11.62 4.50 -13.49
C VAL A 142 -10.16 4.05 -13.39
N THR A 143 -9.57 4.10 -12.20
CA THR A 143 -8.21 3.65 -11.91
C THR A 143 -8.18 2.36 -11.09
N ALA A 144 -9.34 1.71 -10.86
CA ALA A 144 -9.47 0.49 -10.07
C ALA A 144 -8.36 -0.54 -10.33
N ARG A 145 -7.57 -0.84 -9.29
CA ARG A 145 -6.39 -1.71 -9.39
C ARG A 145 -6.81 -3.15 -9.65
N ALA A 146 -6.22 -3.77 -10.67
CA ALA A 146 -6.49 -5.16 -10.99
C ALA A 146 -5.98 -6.08 -9.88
N ILE A 147 -6.83 -6.98 -9.41
CA ILE A 147 -6.51 -7.98 -8.38
C ILE A 147 -6.94 -9.38 -8.83
N GLY A 148 -6.29 -10.39 -8.28
CA GLY A 148 -6.62 -11.80 -8.47
C GLY A 148 -7.14 -12.44 -7.19
N ASP A 149 -7.37 -13.75 -7.26
CA ASP A 149 -7.67 -14.57 -6.09
C ASP A 149 -6.53 -14.51 -5.06
N GLY A 150 -6.89 -14.67 -3.78
CA GLY A 150 -5.98 -14.53 -2.65
C GLY A 150 -6.03 -13.16 -1.98
N GLN A 151 -5.02 -12.88 -1.15
CA GLN A 151 -4.94 -11.66 -0.35
C GLN A 151 -4.17 -10.56 -1.08
N ASN A 152 -4.79 -9.40 -1.22
CA ASN A 152 -4.25 -8.23 -1.92
C ASN A 152 -4.05 -7.08 -0.91
N ALA A 153 -2.80 -6.65 -0.70
CA ALA A 153 -2.48 -5.58 0.26
C ALA A 153 -2.99 -4.21 -0.22
N PHE A 154 -3.59 -3.41 0.66
CA PHE A 154 -4.10 -2.08 0.32
C PHE A 154 -4.10 -1.12 1.51
N THR A 155 -4.34 0.16 1.22
CA THR A 155 -4.62 1.21 2.19
C THR A 155 -5.78 2.08 1.71
N THR A 156 -6.57 2.60 2.65
CA THR A 156 -7.57 3.66 2.44
C THR A 156 -7.07 5.03 2.91
N ILE A 157 -5.91 5.10 3.58
CA ILE A 157 -5.37 6.35 4.09
C ILE A 157 -5.03 7.27 2.91
N GLY A 158 -5.64 8.46 2.89
CA GLY A 158 -5.50 9.40 1.78
C GLY A 158 -6.39 9.08 0.57
N GLY A 159 -7.30 8.11 0.69
CA GLY A 159 -8.33 7.86 -0.29
C GLY A 159 -9.39 8.96 -0.33
N ASN A 160 -10.01 9.15 -1.49
CA ASN A 160 -11.09 10.10 -1.67
C ASN A 160 -12.44 9.57 -1.14
N ASN A 161 -13.40 10.47 -0.96
CA ASN A 161 -14.80 10.07 -0.79
C ASN A 161 -15.48 10.05 -2.15
N SER A 162 -15.46 8.90 -2.84
CA SER A 162 -16.02 8.77 -4.18
C SER A 162 -17.52 9.09 -4.17
N THR A 163 -17.94 9.90 -5.13
CA THR A 163 -19.37 10.27 -5.30
C THR A 163 -20.22 9.16 -5.93
N ASP A 164 -19.61 7.99 -6.16
CA ASP A 164 -20.24 6.85 -6.76
C ASP A 164 -21.36 6.29 -5.89
N ALA A 165 -22.49 6.01 -6.52
CA ALA A 165 -23.69 5.57 -5.82
C ALA A 165 -23.52 4.15 -5.26
N TYR A 166 -24.01 3.95 -4.05
CA TYR A 166 -24.23 2.66 -3.41
C TYR A 166 -25.59 2.69 -2.70
N ASP A 167 -26.12 1.51 -2.36
CA ASP A 167 -27.47 1.34 -1.81
C ASP A 167 -27.44 0.35 -0.64
N ASP A 168 -27.31 0.88 0.58
CA ASP A 168 -27.34 0.10 1.84
C ASP A 168 -28.63 -0.72 1.99
N SER A 169 -29.73 -0.33 1.34
CA SER A 169 -30.97 -1.13 1.42
C SER A 169 -30.81 -2.53 0.85
N GLN A 170 -29.81 -2.77 -0.02
CA GLN A 170 -29.51 -4.07 -0.60
C GLN A 170 -28.72 -5.01 0.34
N CYS A 171 -28.14 -4.48 1.41
CA CYS A 171 -27.49 -5.24 2.49
C CYS A 171 -27.98 -4.77 3.86
N SER A 172 -29.29 -4.51 3.97
CA SER A 172 -29.92 -4.02 5.19
C SER A 172 -29.54 -4.85 6.42
N GLY A 173 -29.06 -4.17 7.47
CA GLY A 173 -28.69 -4.80 8.74
C GLY A 173 -27.23 -5.27 8.81
N THR A 174 -26.47 -5.07 7.74
CA THR A 174 -25.01 -5.20 7.75
C THR A 174 -24.30 -3.91 8.15
N TYR A 175 -25.02 -2.83 8.45
CA TYR A 175 -24.41 -1.54 8.78
C TYR A 175 -23.41 -1.11 7.69
N LEU A 176 -23.86 -0.89 6.45
CA LEU A 176 -23.03 -0.25 5.42
C LEU A 176 -23.02 1.28 5.59
N GLY A 177 -21.84 1.87 5.71
CA GLY A 177 -21.64 3.24 6.18
C GLY A 177 -21.48 4.29 5.09
N GLU A 178 -20.58 5.24 5.34
CA GLU A 178 -20.33 6.39 4.47
C GLU A 178 -19.41 6.08 3.28
N MET A 179 -18.80 4.89 3.23
CA MET A 179 -17.72 4.56 2.29
C MET A 179 -16.62 5.64 2.31
N HIS A 180 -16.18 6.02 3.51
CA HIS A 180 -15.16 7.05 3.69
C HIS A 180 -13.79 6.59 3.16
N ALA A 181 -13.03 7.50 2.56
CA ALA A 181 -11.66 7.26 2.07
C ALA A 181 -11.58 5.96 1.25
N ASP A 182 -12.45 5.82 0.26
CA ASP A 182 -12.64 4.57 -0.45
C ASP A 182 -11.67 4.37 -1.60
N VAL A 183 -11.37 3.10 -1.85
CA VAL A 183 -10.50 2.64 -2.92
C VAL A 183 -11.18 1.56 -3.75
N TRP A 184 -10.72 1.40 -4.99
CA TRP A 184 -11.34 0.58 -6.02
C TRP A 184 -10.42 -0.52 -6.51
N PHE A 185 -10.99 -1.68 -6.77
CA PHE A 185 -10.32 -2.81 -7.37
C PHE A 185 -11.13 -3.35 -8.54
N SER A 186 -10.44 -3.94 -9.51
CA SER A 186 -11.07 -4.68 -10.59
C SER A 186 -10.71 -6.15 -10.51
N PHE A 187 -11.71 -7.01 -10.62
CA PHE A 187 -11.57 -8.46 -10.54
C PHE A 187 -12.18 -9.08 -11.80
N THR A 188 -11.47 -10.02 -12.42
CA THR A 188 -11.97 -10.77 -13.57
C THR A 188 -12.13 -12.22 -13.17
N ALA A 189 -13.37 -12.70 -13.12
CA ALA A 189 -13.63 -14.06 -12.68
C ALA A 189 -13.19 -15.06 -13.75
N CYS A 190 -12.36 -16.02 -13.37
CA CYS A 190 -11.85 -17.02 -14.31
C CYS A 190 -12.81 -18.21 -14.49
N GLN A 191 -13.64 -18.48 -13.49
CA GLN A 191 -14.72 -19.46 -13.57
C GLN A 191 -16.04 -18.84 -13.12
N SER A 192 -17.16 -19.51 -13.43
CA SER A 192 -18.47 -19.12 -12.90
C SER A 192 -18.73 -19.83 -11.58
N GLY A 193 -19.20 -19.10 -10.57
CA GLY A 193 -19.50 -19.65 -9.25
C GLY A 193 -19.48 -18.59 -8.16
N ASP A 194 -19.51 -19.03 -6.90
CA ASP A 194 -19.48 -18.14 -5.75
C ASP A 194 -18.11 -17.47 -5.62
N THR A 195 -18.08 -16.18 -5.34
CA THR A 195 -16.88 -15.39 -5.08
C THR A 195 -17.08 -14.65 -3.77
N GLU A 196 -16.16 -14.86 -2.83
CA GLU A 196 -16.08 -14.11 -1.59
C GLU A 196 -15.15 -12.91 -1.75
N VAL A 197 -15.53 -11.78 -1.17
CA VAL A 197 -14.70 -10.58 -1.01
C VAL A 197 -14.72 -10.22 0.46
N SER A 198 -13.53 -10.16 1.09
CA SER A 198 -13.44 -10.09 2.54
C SER A 198 -12.27 -9.25 3.03
N THR A 199 -12.55 -8.42 4.03
CA THR A 199 -11.58 -7.71 4.89
C THR A 199 -11.61 -8.27 6.33
N CYS A 200 -12.40 -9.31 6.56
CA CYS A 200 -12.72 -9.90 7.86
C CYS A 200 -11.45 -10.29 8.64
N ASP A 201 -11.19 -9.60 9.76
CA ASP A 201 -9.98 -9.75 10.58
C ASP A 201 -8.64 -9.51 9.84
N LEU A 202 -8.69 -8.83 8.69
CA LEU A 202 -7.54 -8.57 7.81
C LEU A 202 -7.18 -7.08 7.68
N VAL A 203 -7.96 -6.21 8.30
CA VAL A 203 -7.77 -4.75 8.29
C VAL A 203 -7.75 -4.19 9.72
N ASP A 204 -7.20 -2.99 9.88
CA ASP A 204 -7.09 -2.29 11.16
C ASP A 204 -8.17 -1.22 11.40
N PHE A 205 -9.15 -1.11 10.48
CA PHE A 205 -10.22 -0.12 10.51
C PHE A 205 -11.62 -0.75 10.32
N ASP A 206 -12.65 0.02 10.70
CA ASP A 206 -14.07 -0.31 10.48
C ASP A 206 -14.42 -0.13 9.00
N SER A 207 -14.57 -1.24 8.28
CA SER A 207 -14.48 -1.30 6.83
C SER A 207 -15.82 -1.67 6.18
N ASP A 208 -16.14 -1.05 5.06
CA ASP A 208 -17.29 -1.33 4.22
C ASP A 208 -16.85 -1.87 2.85
N ILE A 209 -17.59 -2.85 2.31
CA ILE A 209 -17.38 -3.42 0.98
C ILE A 209 -18.62 -3.26 0.11
N VAL A 210 -18.44 -2.79 -1.13
CA VAL A 210 -19.46 -2.78 -2.18
C VAL A 210 -18.92 -3.40 -3.46
N VAL A 211 -19.64 -4.35 -4.03
CA VAL A 211 -19.29 -5.01 -5.29
C VAL A 211 -20.27 -4.60 -6.38
N TYR A 212 -19.74 -4.26 -7.54
CA TYR A 212 -20.50 -3.89 -8.72
C TYR A 212 -20.20 -4.78 -9.93
N GLU A 213 -21.21 -4.98 -10.77
CA GLU A 213 -21.08 -5.51 -12.13
C GLU A 213 -21.18 -4.36 -13.15
N GLY A 214 -20.37 -4.41 -14.22
CA GLY A 214 -20.34 -3.42 -15.29
C GLY A 214 -19.06 -2.56 -15.29
N ASN A 215 -19.13 -1.36 -15.84
CA ASN A 215 -18.03 -0.39 -15.84
C ASN A 215 -18.40 0.89 -15.09
N CYS A 216 -17.45 1.78 -14.86
CA CYS A 216 -17.67 2.98 -14.05
C CYS A 216 -18.85 3.86 -14.48
N GLY A 217 -19.22 3.86 -15.78
CA GLY A 217 -20.33 4.66 -16.30
C GLY A 217 -21.71 3.99 -16.19
N ASN A 218 -21.78 2.68 -15.93
CA ASN A 218 -23.04 1.92 -15.89
C ASN A 218 -23.09 0.81 -14.84
N LYS A 219 -22.18 0.86 -13.87
CA LYS A 219 -22.05 -0.14 -12.80
C LYS A 219 -23.35 -0.30 -12.01
N VAL A 220 -23.63 -1.54 -11.64
CA VAL A 220 -24.80 -1.93 -10.83
C VAL A 220 -24.28 -2.66 -9.61
N GLN A 221 -24.67 -2.21 -8.42
CA GLN A 221 -24.33 -2.89 -7.17
C GLN A 221 -24.97 -4.28 -7.16
N ILE A 222 -24.17 -5.30 -6.85
CA ILE A 222 -24.60 -6.71 -6.80
C ILE A 222 -24.42 -7.34 -5.41
N ALA A 223 -23.53 -6.78 -4.59
CA ALA A 223 -23.31 -7.20 -3.21
C ALA A 223 -22.77 -6.04 -2.38
N CYS A 224 -23.03 -6.05 -1.07
CA CYS A 224 -22.43 -5.13 -0.11
C CYS A 224 -22.46 -5.72 1.30
N ASN A 225 -21.62 -5.18 2.19
CA ASN A 225 -21.58 -5.47 3.62
C ASN A 225 -20.77 -4.36 4.31
N GLY A 226 -21.15 -3.97 5.54
CA GLY A 226 -20.33 -3.09 6.39
C GLY A 226 -19.79 -3.76 7.67
N ASP A 227 -20.54 -4.70 8.21
CA ASP A 227 -20.18 -5.51 9.36
C ASP A 227 -20.36 -6.98 8.99
N GLY A 228 -19.26 -7.69 8.82
CA GLY A 228 -19.26 -9.12 8.55
C GLY A 228 -19.66 -9.91 9.79
N ASP A 229 -20.52 -10.92 9.60
CA ASP A 229 -20.84 -11.86 10.68
C ASP A 229 -19.55 -12.57 11.13
N TRP A 230 -19.26 -12.52 12.43
CA TRP A 230 -18.06 -13.12 13.04
C TRP A 230 -16.72 -12.44 12.72
N CYS A 231 -16.75 -11.28 12.07
CA CYS A 231 -15.57 -10.47 11.82
C CYS A 231 -15.30 -9.54 13.01
N GLY A 232 -14.07 -9.54 13.51
CA GLY A 232 -13.61 -8.61 14.53
C GLY A 232 -13.39 -7.21 13.97
N GLY A 233 -13.37 -6.21 14.86
CA GLY A 233 -13.02 -4.85 14.47
C GLY A 233 -13.99 -4.15 13.52
N TYR A 234 -15.22 -4.67 13.35
CA TYR A 234 -16.19 -4.13 12.38
C TYR A 234 -15.67 -4.25 10.94
N SER A 235 -14.97 -5.35 10.66
CA SER A 235 -14.51 -5.64 9.31
C SER A 235 -15.58 -6.34 8.49
N SER A 236 -15.50 -6.21 7.17
CA SER A 236 -16.56 -6.61 6.23
C SER A 236 -16.26 -7.91 5.50
N GLN A 237 -17.32 -8.66 5.15
CA GLN A 237 -17.26 -9.70 4.11
C GLN A 237 -18.58 -9.78 3.32
N THR A 238 -18.48 -10.08 2.03
CA THR A 238 -19.67 -10.31 1.19
C THR A 238 -19.38 -11.36 0.12
N SER A 239 -20.43 -11.93 -0.49
CA SER A 239 -20.27 -12.87 -1.59
C SER A 239 -21.26 -12.59 -2.73
N PHE A 240 -20.85 -12.98 -3.94
CA PHE A 240 -21.67 -12.86 -5.14
C PHE A 240 -21.41 -14.03 -6.10
N ASN A 241 -22.34 -14.26 -7.03
CA ASN A 241 -22.13 -15.26 -8.08
C ASN A 241 -21.43 -14.61 -9.28
N ALA A 242 -20.16 -14.90 -9.46
CA ALA A 242 -19.38 -14.48 -10.59
C ALA A 242 -19.65 -15.33 -11.84
N THR A 243 -19.44 -14.73 -13.02
CA THR A 243 -19.51 -15.39 -14.32
C THR A 243 -18.14 -15.36 -14.98
N ALA A 244 -17.68 -16.50 -15.50
CA ALA A 244 -16.39 -16.60 -16.17
C ALA A 244 -16.20 -15.53 -17.27
N GLY A 245 -15.06 -14.85 -17.23
CA GLY A 245 -14.67 -13.77 -18.14
C GLY A 245 -15.36 -12.42 -17.90
N GLN A 246 -16.22 -12.29 -16.88
CA GLN A 246 -16.82 -11.00 -16.52
C GLN A 246 -15.90 -10.20 -15.59
N HIS A 247 -16.00 -8.87 -15.73
CA HIS A 247 -15.31 -7.91 -14.88
C HIS A 247 -16.25 -7.41 -13.77
N TYR A 248 -15.70 -7.34 -12.57
CA TYR A 248 -16.34 -6.83 -11.37
C TYR A 248 -15.50 -5.69 -10.82
N LEU A 249 -16.19 -4.71 -10.21
CA LEU A 249 -15.56 -3.61 -9.49
C LEU A 249 -15.83 -3.81 -8.00
N ILE A 250 -14.79 -3.77 -7.19
CA ILE A 250 -14.87 -3.89 -5.74
C ILE A 250 -14.45 -2.56 -5.16
N ARG A 251 -15.30 -1.97 -4.34
CA ARG A 251 -15.05 -0.71 -3.63
C ARG A 251 -14.92 -1.04 -2.14
N VAL A 252 -13.85 -0.57 -1.51
CA VAL A 252 -13.60 -0.73 -0.07
C VAL A 252 -13.41 0.64 0.52
N GLY A 253 -14.16 0.98 1.56
CA GLY A 253 -14.04 2.25 2.29
C GLY A 253 -14.29 2.04 3.76
N GLY A 254 -14.37 3.11 4.53
CA GLY A 254 -14.68 3.09 5.95
C GLY A 254 -16.13 3.41 6.28
N TRP A 255 -16.59 2.90 7.41
CA TRP A 255 -17.93 3.18 7.93
C TRP A 255 -18.21 4.68 8.17
N SER A 256 -17.20 5.45 8.57
CA SER A 256 -17.33 6.88 8.95
C SER A 256 -16.07 7.69 8.64
N ASP A 257 -16.13 9.02 8.84
CA ASP A 257 -15.02 9.97 8.68
C ASP A 257 -13.78 9.72 9.58
N SER A 258 -13.86 8.77 10.51
CA SER A 258 -12.73 8.32 11.33
C SER A 258 -12.26 6.90 11.03
N SER A 259 -12.81 6.28 9.98
CA SER A 259 -12.58 4.88 9.65
C SER A 259 -11.73 4.79 8.38
N GLU A 260 -10.40 4.83 8.53
CA GLU A 260 -9.45 4.61 7.44
C GLU A 260 -8.24 3.84 7.99
N GLY A 261 -7.48 3.18 7.12
CA GLY A 261 -6.38 2.34 7.57
C GLY A 261 -5.75 1.49 6.49
N THR A 262 -5.21 0.35 6.90
CA THR A 262 -4.44 -0.57 6.07
C THR A 262 -4.88 -2.01 6.28
N GLY A 263 -4.53 -2.89 5.34
CA GLY A 263 -4.72 -4.33 5.53
C GLY A 263 -4.73 -5.12 4.23
N MET A 264 -5.39 -6.27 4.27
CA MET A 264 -5.51 -7.18 3.15
C MET A 264 -6.97 -7.32 2.70
N LEU A 265 -7.18 -7.27 1.39
CA LEU A 265 -8.43 -7.63 0.74
C LEU A 265 -8.32 -9.06 0.20
N LEU A 266 -9.06 -9.99 0.79
CA LEU A 266 -9.21 -11.35 0.29
C LEU A 266 -10.26 -11.39 -0.82
N VAL A 267 -9.90 -11.98 -1.96
CA VAL A 267 -10.85 -12.45 -2.97
C VAL A 267 -10.71 -13.96 -3.08
N ASP A 268 -11.78 -14.71 -2.86
CA ASP A 268 -11.82 -16.17 -3.03
C ASP A 268 -12.86 -16.53 -4.08
N GLY A 269 -12.44 -16.59 -5.33
CA GLY A 269 -13.27 -16.89 -6.50
C GLY A 269 -13.47 -18.39 -6.74
N PRO A 270 -14.38 -18.76 -7.67
CA PRO A 270 -14.80 -20.14 -7.92
C PRO A 270 -13.76 -21.01 -8.65
N GLY A 271 -12.50 -20.61 -8.60
CA GLY A 271 -11.35 -21.29 -9.16
C GLY A 271 -10.29 -20.27 -9.53
N GLU A 272 -9.04 -20.62 -9.25
CA GLU A 272 -7.88 -19.88 -9.75
C GLU A 272 -8.08 -19.66 -11.25
N CYS A 273 -7.77 -18.45 -11.71
CA CYS A 273 -7.29 -18.33 -13.08
C CYS A 273 -6.21 -19.39 -13.21
N ASP A 274 -6.40 -20.38 -14.09
CA ASP A 274 -5.25 -21.17 -14.50
C ASP A 274 -4.21 -20.10 -14.85
N PRO A 275 -3.08 -20.00 -14.11
CA PRO A 275 -1.98 -19.15 -14.58
C PRO A 275 -1.80 -19.58 -16.03
N PRO A 276 -1.63 -18.64 -16.99
CA PRO A 276 -1.52 -19.01 -18.40
C PRO A 276 -0.70 -20.29 -18.47
N SER A 277 -1.38 -21.38 -18.85
CA SER A 277 -0.89 -22.71 -18.51
C SER A 277 0.43 -22.87 -19.22
N ASP A 278 1.49 -22.99 -18.42
CA ASP A 278 2.86 -22.91 -18.83
C ASP A 278 3.22 -21.53 -19.39
N CYS A 279 4.38 -21.01 -18.98
CA CYS A 279 4.97 -19.84 -19.58
C CYS A 279 5.16 -20.14 -21.08
N VAL A 280 4.22 -19.66 -21.92
CA VAL A 280 4.06 -20.04 -23.33
C VAL A 280 5.27 -19.50 -24.12
N GLY A 281 6.39 -20.21 -24.02
CA GLY A 281 7.69 -19.73 -24.48
C GLY A 281 8.89 -20.14 -23.61
N ASP A 282 8.69 -20.55 -22.35
CA ASP A 282 9.76 -21.13 -21.50
C ASP A 282 9.92 -22.62 -21.85
N ILE A 283 10.58 -22.84 -22.97
CA ILE A 283 10.81 -24.18 -23.52
C ILE A 283 11.72 -24.98 -22.59
N ASN A 284 12.60 -24.31 -21.84
CA ASN A 284 13.64 -24.96 -21.07
C ASN A 284 13.30 -25.13 -19.57
N GLY A 285 12.24 -24.49 -19.09
CA GLY A 285 11.69 -24.60 -17.74
C GLY A 285 12.48 -23.83 -16.69
N ASP A 286 13.17 -22.75 -17.05
CA ASP A 286 13.98 -21.94 -16.14
C ASP A 286 13.25 -20.73 -15.54
N GLY A 287 11.98 -20.53 -15.91
CA GLY A 287 11.14 -19.43 -15.43
C GLY A 287 11.35 -18.10 -16.17
N GLU A 288 12.06 -18.10 -17.31
CA GLU A 288 12.34 -16.90 -18.10
C GLU A 288 12.22 -17.19 -19.60
N VAL A 289 11.34 -16.52 -20.33
CA VAL A 289 11.33 -16.58 -21.80
C VAL A 289 12.45 -15.70 -22.36
N ASN A 290 13.53 -16.32 -22.80
CA ASN A 290 14.73 -15.60 -23.21
C ASN A 290 15.40 -16.19 -24.46
N VAL A 291 16.64 -15.76 -24.73
CA VAL A 291 17.42 -16.24 -25.89
C VAL A 291 17.61 -17.75 -25.86
N THR A 292 17.66 -18.36 -24.69
CA THR A 292 17.86 -19.81 -24.53
C THR A 292 16.68 -20.60 -25.10
N ASP A 293 15.46 -20.09 -24.94
CA ASP A 293 14.25 -20.69 -25.50
C ASP A 293 14.15 -20.50 -27.01
N VAL A 294 14.52 -19.31 -27.51
CA VAL A 294 14.64 -19.09 -28.96
C VAL A 294 15.61 -20.09 -29.59
N LEU A 295 16.73 -20.36 -28.92
CA LEU A 295 17.71 -21.33 -29.41
C LEU A 295 17.19 -22.76 -29.38
N ALA A 296 16.39 -23.13 -28.37
CA ALA A 296 15.73 -24.42 -28.30
C ALA A 296 14.72 -24.58 -29.45
N LEU A 297 13.85 -23.59 -29.66
CA LEU A 297 12.87 -23.56 -30.75
C LEU A 297 13.52 -23.66 -32.13
N VAL A 298 14.53 -22.84 -32.40
CA VAL A 298 15.27 -22.87 -33.68
C VAL A 298 16.03 -24.19 -33.85
N GLY A 299 16.46 -24.83 -32.77
CA GLY A 299 17.06 -26.16 -32.77
C GLY A 299 16.11 -27.27 -33.21
N ALA A 300 14.81 -27.10 -32.94
CA ALA A 300 13.74 -28.03 -33.30
C ALA A 300 12.99 -27.64 -34.59
N TRP A 301 13.48 -26.66 -35.36
CA TRP A 301 12.72 -26.12 -36.49
C TRP A 301 12.30 -27.19 -37.51
N GLY A 302 10.99 -27.27 -37.77
CA GLY A 302 10.37 -28.23 -38.68
C GLY A 302 10.18 -29.63 -38.10
N THR A 303 10.42 -29.86 -36.80
CA THR A 303 10.01 -31.09 -36.11
C THR A 303 8.52 -31.03 -35.75
N SER A 304 7.95 -32.16 -35.37
CA SER A 304 6.54 -32.27 -34.99
C SER A 304 6.38 -32.40 -33.47
N GLY A 305 5.57 -31.54 -32.85
CA GLY A 305 5.33 -31.54 -31.41
C GLY A 305 6.57 -31.18 -30.59
N GLY A 306 6.46 -31.40 -29.27
CA GLY A 306 7.49 -31.08 -28.29
C GLY A 306 7.23 -29.74 -27.62
N PRO A 307 8.01 -29.38 -26.58
CA PRO A 307 7.88 -28.08 -25.91
C PRO A 307 8.17 -26.90 -26.87
N GLU A 308 8.85 -27.15 -27.99
CA GLU A 308 9.11 -26.15 -29.03
C GLU A 308 7.92 -25.87 -29.95
N ASP A 309 6.88 -26.71 -29.94
CA ASP A 309 5.60 -26.53 -30.66
C ASP A 309 4.65 -25.71 -29.79
N VAL A 310 5.02 -24.44 -29.59
CA VAL A 310 4.42 -23.51 -28.61
C VAL A 310 2.93 -23.28 -28.86
N ASN A 311 2.45 -23.47 -30.10
CA ASN A 311 1.05 -23.29 -30.46
C ASN A 311 0.26 -24.61 -30.58
N ASP A 312 0.89 -25.76 -30.31
CA ASP A 312 0.36 -27.12 -30.42
C ASP A 312 -0.24 -27.44 -31.81
N ASP A 313 0.25 -26.85 -32.90
CA ASP A 313 -0.25 -27.08 -34.26
C ASP A 313 0.35 -28.34 -34.93
N GLY A 314 1.32 -28.97 -34.26
CA GLY A 314 1.97 -30.20 -34.69
C GLY A 314 3.23 -29.97 -35.51
N ILE A 315 3.70 -28.72 -35.70
CA ILE A 315 4.94 -28.40 -36.40
C ILE A 315 5.63 -27.13 -35.87
N VAL A 316 6.87 -27.27 -35.41
CA VAL A 316 7.71 -26.14 -34.98
C VAL A 316 8.06 -25.25 -36.18
N ASN A 317 7.53 -24.03 -36.22
CA ASN A 317 7.68 -23.09 -37.32
C ASN A 317 7.65 -21.62 -36.86
N VAL A 318 7.40 -20.71 -37.80
CA VAL A 318 7.38 -19.27 -37.54
C VAL A 318 6.24 -18.84 -36.62
N ALA A 319 5.13 -19.58 -36.60
CA ALA A 319 4.01 -19.31 -35.71
C ALA A 319 4.41 -19.48 -34.24
N ASP A 320 5.17 -20.54 -33.92
CA ASP A 320 5.71 -20.80 -32.58
C ASP A 320 6.70 -19.73 -32.16
N LEU A 321 7.59 -19.32 -33.07
CA LEU A 321 8.57 -18.27 -32.80
C LEU A 321 7.89 -16.92 -32.48
N LEU A 322 6.79 -16.60 -33.16
CA LEU A 322 6.07 -15.36 -32.90
C LEU A 322 5.38 -15.41 -31.52
N MET A 323 4.80 -16.55 -31.14
CA MET A 323 4.22 -16.72 -29.80
C MET A 323 5.26 -16.64 -28.69
N LEU A 324 6.43 -17.27 -28.88
CA LEU A 324 7.54 -17.17 -27.92
C LEU A 324 8.01 -15.73 -27.74
N ILE A 325 8.17 -14.96 -28.82
CA ILE A 325 8.63 -13.56 -28.74
C ILE A 325 7.58 -12.66 -28.05
N ASP A 326 6.29 -12.94 -28.23
CA ASP A 326 5.22 -12.21 -27.54
C ASP A 326 5.22 -12.45 -26.02
N ALA A 327 5.82 -13.55 -25.55
CA ALA A 327 5.92 -13.93 -24.13
C ALA A 327 7.27 -13.55 -23.47
N TRP A 328 8.09 -12.70 -24.10
CA TRP A 328 9.46 -12.41 -23.64
C TRP A 328 9.55 -11.81 -22.23
N GLY A 329 10.39 -12.40 -21.38
CA GLY A 329 10.68 -11.94 -20.01
C GLY A 329 10.42 -12.99 -18.94
N ALA A 330 10.44 -12.55 -17.68
CA ALA A 330 10.16 -13.40 -16.54
C ALA A 330 8.73 -13.94 -16.61
N CYS A 331 8.57 -15.22 -16.28
CA CYS A 331 7.25 -15.82 -16.16
C CYS A 331 6.52 -15.25 -14.92
N PRO A 332 5.19 -15.03 -14.99
CA PRO A 332 4.40 -14.58 -13.84
C PRO A 332 4.40 -15.57 -12.68
#